data_AF-A0A930BXL1-F1
#
_entry.id   AF-A0A930BXL1-F1
#
_cell.length_a   1.000
_cell.length_b   1.000
_cell.length_c   1.000
_cell.angle_alpha   90.00
_cell.angle_beta   90.00
_cell.angle_gamma   90.00
#
_symmetry.space_group_name_H-M   'P 1'
#
loop_
_entity.id
_entity.type
_entity.pdbx_description
1 polymer ?
#
loop_
_entity_poly.entity_id
_entity_poly.type
_entity_poly.pdbx_seq_one_letter_code
_entity_poly.pdbx_strand_id
1 'polypeptide(L)'
;RCTEQHLHVKKDIASFVVPLGATMNMDGTALYEAAAALFVARLAGIELDLASQMVVFFVAMLGAVGAPGIPSVGMLSMVLVLESVGLPTEAIAILLPIDRLLDTVRTAVNVEGDMVGSLIVQKLAGDIPKS
;
A
#
# COMPACT_ATOMS: atom_id res chain seq x y z
N ARG A 1 -19.70 4.33 -6.88
CA ARG A 1 -20.10 5.70 -7.29
C ARG A 1 -19.14 6.33 -8.29
N CYS A 2 -17.94 6.82 -7.92
CA CYS A 2 -17.02 7.44 -8.89
C CYS A 2 -16.62 6.50 -10.04
N THR A 3 -16.31 5.24 -9.73
CA THR A 3 -16.02 4.19 -10.71
C THR A 3 -17.18 3.92 -11.67
N GLU A 4 -18.40 3.87 -11.17
CA GLU A 4 -19.61 3.64 -12.00
C GLU A 4 -19.99 4.87 -12.84
N GLN A 5 -20.00 6.06 -12.24
CA GLN A 5 -20.59 7.25 -12.84
C GLN A 5 -19.61 8.05 -13.71
N HIS A 6 -18.31 8.03 -13.38
CA HIS A 6 -17.31 8.81 -14.11
C HIS A 6 -16.39 7.92 -14.96
N LEU A 7 -16.13 6.69 -14.51
CA LEU A 7 -15.31 5.73 -15.26
C LEU A 7 -16.14 4.69 -16.02
N HIS A 8 -17.47 4.74 -15.91
CA HIS A 8 -18.40 3.86 -16.61
C HIS A 8 -18.12 2.37 -16.38
N VAL A 9 -17.64 2.02 -15.18
CA VAL A 9 -17.49 0.61 -14.77
C VAL A 9 -18.86 0.04 -14.46
N LYS A 10 -19.19 -1.14 -15.00
CA LYS A 10 -20.43 -1.85 -14.70
C LYS A 10 -20.58 -2.06 -13.20
N LYS A 11 -21.80 -1.87 -12.71
CA LYS A 11 -22.11 -1.95 -11.28
C LYS A 11 -21.65 -3.26 -10.65
N ASP A 12 -21.83 -4.39 -11.33
CA ASP A 12 -21.46 -5.70 -10.77
C ASP A 12 -19.94 -5.85 -10.62
N ILE A 13 -19.15 -5.35 -11.57
CA ILE A 13 -17.68 -5.33 -11.47
C ILE A 13 -17.25 -4.36 -10.38
N ALA A 14 -17.76 -3.14 -10.37
CA ALA A 14 -17.40 -2.13 -9.37
C ALA A 14 -17.76 -2.58 -7.94
N SER A 15 -18.92 -3.24 -7.76
CA SER A 15 -19.40 -3.73 -6.47
C SER A 15 -18.60 -4.93 -5.95
N PHE A 16 -17.84 -5.60 -6.80
CA PHE A 16 -16.93 -6.68 -6.42
C PHE A 16 -15.50 -6.19 -6.23
N VAL A 17 -14.94 -5.50 -7.22
CA VAL A 17 -13.52 -5.11 -7.26
C VAL A 17 -13.19 -4.02 -6.24
N VAL A 18 -14.04 -3.00 -6.09
CA VAL A 18 -13.72 -1.87 -5.19
C VAL A 18 -13.68 -2.30 -3.71
N PRO A 19 -14.67 -3.06 -3.18
CA PRO A 19 -14.58 -3.54 -1.79
C PRO A 19 -13.42 -4.52 -1.56
N LEU A 20 -13.13 -5.38 -2.54
CA LEU A 20 -12.01 -6.31 -2.48
C LEU A 20 -10.66 -5.56 -2.46
N GLY A 21 -10.50 -4.60 -3.38
CA GLY A 21 -9.33 -3.74 -3.51
C GLY A 21 -9.09 -2.92 -2.26
N ALA A 22 -10.12 -2.28 -1.70
CA ALA A 22 -9.99 -1.48 -0.48
C ALA A 22 -9.47 -2.27 0.74
N THR A 23 -9.53 -3.60 0.70
CA THR A 23 -8.98 -4.49 1.74
C THR A 23 -7.63 -5.09 1.37
N MET A 24 -7.43 -5.45 0.10
CA MET A 24 -6.24 -6.19 -0.35
C MET A 24 -5.18 -5.35 -1.07
N ASN A 25 -5.59 -4.23 -1.67
CA ASN A 25 -4.72 -3.34 -2.45
C ASN A 25 -4.20 -2.23 -1.54
N MET A 26 -3.08 -2.53 -0.90
CA MET A 26 -2.34 -1.59 -0.06
C MET A 26 -0.95 -1.30 -0.65
N ASP A 27 -0.85 -1.14 -1.97
CA ASP A 27 0.40 -0.84 -2.68
C ASP A 27 1.08 0.43 -2.16
N GLY A 28 0.31 1.48 -1.86
CA GLY A 28 0.80 2.70 -1.25
C GLY A 28 1.38 2.46 0.15
N THR A 29 0.82 1.53 0.92
CA THR A 29 1.36 1.12 2.23
C THR A 29 2.70 0.40 2.08
N ALA A 30 2.76 -0.61 1.21
CA ALA A 30 3.99 -1.35 0.96
C ALA A 30 5.11 -0.45 0.44
N LEU A 31 4.79 0.47 -0.47
CA LEU A 31 5.75 1.45 -1.00
C LEU A 31 6.27 2.38 0.09
N TYR A 32 5.38 2.90 0.94
CA TYR A 32 5.77 3.75 2.06
C TYR A 32 6.69 3.02 3.03
N GLU A 33 6.35 1.80 3.43
CA GLU A 33 7.13 1.04 4.41
C GLU A 33 8.52 0.70 3.88
N ALA A 34 8.61 0.31 2.60
CA ALA A 34 9.89 0.05 1.96
C ALA A 34 10.76 1.31 1.89
N ALA A 35 10.17 2.44 1.48
CA ALA A 35 10.88 3.73 1.42
C ALA A 35 11.32 4.22 2.80
N ALA A 36 10.47 4.06 3.81
CA ALA A 36 10.75 4.43 5.19
C ALA A 36 11.87 3.57 5.79
N ALA A 37 11.90 2.26 5.51
CA ALA A 37 12.95 1.36 5.99
C ALA A 37 14.31 1.72 5.37
N LEU A 38 14.34 1.99 4.07
CA LEU A 38 15.53 2.49 3.38
C LEU A 38 16.01 3.82 3.97
N PHE A 39 15.09 4.75 4.25
CA PHE A 39 15.40 6.03 4.87
C PHE A 39 15.99 5.87 6.28
N VAL A 40 15.38 5.03 7.12
CA VAL A 40 15.86 4.72 8.47
C VAL A 40 17.25 4.08 8.42
N ALA A 41 17.48 3.12 7.53
CA ALA A 41 18.78 2.49 7.36
C ALA A 41 19.87 3.53 7.03
N ARG A 42 19.58 4.43 6.08
CA ARG A 42 20.51 5.51 5.71
C ARG A 42 20.79 6.47 6.86
N LEU A 43 19.77 6.84 7.64
CA LEU A 43 19.96 7.68 8.84
C LEU A 43 20.79 6.98 9.92
N ALA A 44 20.62 5.67 10.09
CA ALA A 44 21.39 4.87 11.04
C ALA A 44 22.82 4.56 10.56
N GLY A 45 23.19 4.96 9.34
CA GLY A 45 24.49 4.60 8.75
C GLY A 45 24.61 3.13 8.37
N ILE A 46 23.48 2.43 8.23
CA ILE A 46 23.39 1.02 7.87
C ILE A 46 23.12 0.93 6.37
N GLU A 47 24.00 0.25 5.63
CA GLU A 47 23.74 -0.06 4.23
C GLU A 47 22.99 -1.38 4.11
N LEU A 48 21.78 -1.33 3.53
CA LEU A 48 21.03 -2.53 3.17
C LEU A 48 21.54 -3.06 1.84
N ASP A 49 22.05 -4.28 1.84
CA ASP A 49 22.37 -5.01 0.63
C ASP A 49 21.10 -5.42 -0.14
N LEU A 50 21.27 -5.93 -1.35
CA LEU A 50 20.14 -6.28 -2.20
C LEU A 50 19.26 -7.36 -1.57
N ALA A 51 19.85 -8.31 -0.83
CA ALA A 51 19.10 -9.35 -0.14
C ALA A 51 18.19 -8.74 0.94
N SER A 52 18.70 -7.83 1.76
CA SER A 52 17.92 -7.14 2.79
C SER A 52 16.82 -6.26 2.17
N GLN A 53 17.09 -5.60 1.05
CA GLN A 53 16.07 -4.81 0.34
C GLN A 53 14.94 -5.71 -0.20
N MET A 54 15.26 -6.91 -0.69
CA MET A 54 14.24 -7.89 -1.09
C MET A 54 13.41 -8.38 0.10
N VAL A 55 14.03 -8.60 1.27
CA VAL A 55 13.31 -8.93 2.51
C VAL A 55 12.33 -7.82 2.88
N VAL A 56 12.79 -6.56 2.91
CA VAL A 56 11.92 -5.39 3.14
C VAL A 56 10.74 -5.37 2.19
N PHE A 57 10.98 -5.56 0.89
CA PHE A 57 9.92 -5.59 -0.11
C PHE A 57 8.86 -6.68 0.20
N PHE A 58 9.28 -7.92 0.45
CA PHE A 58 8.33 -9.00 0.73
C PHE A 58 7.58 -8.82 2.05
N VAL A 59 8.26 -8.37 3.10
CA VAL A 59 7.62 -8.15 4.41
C VAL A 59 6.63 -7.00 4.34
N ALA A 60 6.97 -5.89 3.67
CA ALA A 60 6.07 -4.76 3.46
C ALA A 60 4.83 -5.17 2.64
N MET A 61 5.02 -5.93 1.55
CA MET A 61 3.91 -6.45 0.74
C MET A 61 2.98 -7.37 1.54
N LEU A 62 3.54 -8.29 2.33
CA LEU A 62 2.75 -9.22 3.15
C LEU A 62 2.02 -8.50 4.29
N GLY A 63 2.67 -7.51 4.92
CA GLY A 63 2.07 -6.66 5.94
C GLY A 63 0.89 -5.85 5.39
N ALA A 64 1.06 -5.31 4.18
CA ALA A 64 0.05 -4.51 3.48
C ALA A 64 -1.20 -5.33 3.09
N VAL A 65 -1.05 -6.58 2.64
CA VAL A 65 -2.19 -7.44 2.22
C VAL A 65 -2.98 -7.99 3.42
N GLY A 66 -2.38 -8.04 4.61
CA GLY A 66 -2.91 -8.72 5.79
C GLY A 66 -3.43 -7.83 6.92
N ALA A 67 -3.37 -6.51 6.79
CA ALA A 67 -3.78 -5.58 7.84
C ALA A 67 -5.33 -5.50 7.95
N PRO A 68 -5.97 -6.08 8.98
CA PRO A 68 -7.39 -5.78 9.24
C PRO A 68 -7.53 -4.27 9.47
N GLY A 69 -8.62 -3.66 9.02
CA GLY A 69 -8.88 -2.20 9.02
C GLY A 69 -8.95 -1.53 10.40
N ILE A 70 -7.89 -1.68 11.20
CA ILE A 70 -7.70 -1.10 12.52
C ILE A 70 -6.71 0.08 12.33
N PRO A 71 -7.10 1.32 12.67
CA PRO A 71 -6.31 2.53 12.40
C PRO A 71 -4.89 2.57 12.98
N SER A 72 -4.53 1.70 13.93
CA SER A 72 -3.18 1.65 14.51
C SER A 72 -2.24 0.64 13.83
N VAL A 73 -2.67 -0.07 12.79
CA VAL A 73 -1.90 -1.19 12.20
C VAL A 73 -0.74 -0.72 11.34
N GLY A 74 -0.83 0.44 10.69
CA GLY A 74 0.25 0.95 9.82
C GLY A 74 1.58 1.20 10.55
N MET A 75 1.55 1.45 11.87
CA MET A 75 2.77 1.53 12.67
C MET A 75 3.29 0.15 13.10
N LEU A 76 2.41 -0.82 13.33
CA LEU A 76 2.82 -2.19 13.70
C LEU A 76 3.46 -2.93 12.52
N SER A 77 2.93 -2.75 11.31
CA SER A 77 3.54 -3.29 10.09
C SER A 77 4.91 -2.67 9.83
N MET A 78 5.07 -1.37 10.06
CA MET A 78 6.37 -0.70 9.98
C MET A 78 7.40 -1.27 10.98
N VAL A 79 6.99 -1.57 12.23
CA VAL A 79 7.86 -2.26 13.21
C VAL A 79 8.37 -3.58 12.65
N LEU A 80 7.48 -4.41 12.10
CA LEU A 80 7.84 -5.70 11.52
C LEU A 80 8.83 -5.56 10.36
N VAL A 81 8.64 -4.55 9.50
CA VAL A 81 9.56 -4.26 8.39
C VAL A 81 10.96 -3.89 8.92
N LEU A 82 11.05 -3.01 9.92
CA LEU A 82 12.34 -2.63 10.52
C LEU A 82 13.03 -3.82 11.19
N GLU A 83 12.29 -4.60 11.98
CA GLU A 83 12.82 -5.79 12.66
C GLU A 83 13.32 -6.84 11.68
N SER A 84 12.64 -7.01 10.53
CA SER A 84 13.01 -8.02 9.52
C SER A 84 14.43 -7.86 8.95
N VAL A 85 14.98 -6.66 9.04
CA VAL A 85 16.36 -6.34 8.60
C VAL A 85 17.23 -5.79 9.74
N GLY A 86 16.80 -5.96 10.99
CA GLY A 86 17.57 -5.58 12.18
C GLY A 86 17.75 -4.08 12.39
N LEU A 87 16.84 -3.26 11.86
CA LEU A 87 16.84 -1.82 12.08
C LEU A 87 16.17 -1.47 13.43
N PRO A 88 16.60 -0.38 14.10
CA PRO A 88 16.03 0.04 15.37
C PRO A 88 14.56 0.47 15.21
N THR A 89 13.66 -0.16 15.95
CA THR A 89 12.21 0.10 15.86
C THR A 89 11.82 1.44 16.45
N GLU A 90 12.64 1.98 17.36
CA GLU A 90 12.50 3.32 17.92
C GLU A 90 12.60 4.42 16.85
N ALA A 91 13.20 4.11 15.69
CA ALA A 91 13.28 5.04 14.56
C ALA A 91 11.91 5.42 13.97
N ILE A 92 10.84 4.69 14.29
CA ILE A 92 9.46 5.07 13.95
C ILE A 92 9.11 6.47 14.48
N ALA A 93 9.69 6.89 15.61
CA ALA A 93 9.47 8.22 16.16
C ALA A 93 9.86 9.35 15.17
N ILE A 94 10.83 9.10 14.29
CA ILE A 94 11.27 10.05 13.26
C ILE A 94 10.25 10.13 12.11
N LEU A 95 9.45 9.09 11.89
CA LEU A 95 8.43 9.04 10.84
C LEU A 95 7.12 9.69 11.29
N LEU A 96 6.82 9.74 12.60
CA LEU A 96 5.58 10.31 13.14
C LEU A 96 5.24 11.73 12.64
N PRO A 97 6.19 12.69 12.52
CA PRO A 97 5.87 14.04 12.04
C PRO A 97 5.36 14.07 10.59
N ILE A 98 5.79 13.12 9.76
CA ILE A 98 5.46 13.06 8.33
C ILE A 98 4.36 12.04 8.02
N ASP A 99 4.09 11.11 8.93
CA ASP A 99 3.16 9.99 8.73
C ASP A 99 1.77 10.46 8.31
N ARG A 100 1.23 11.53 8.92
CA ARG A 100 -0.09 12.05 8.52
C ARG A 100 -0.17 12.55 7.08
N LEU A 101 0.89 13.22 6.61
CA LEU A 101 0.93 13.72 5.24
C LEU A 101 1.01 12.53 4.27
N LEU A 102 1.88 11.58 4.58
CA LEU A 102 2.12 10.41 3.75
C LEU A 102 0.92 9.46 3.77
N ASP A 103 0.19 9.34 4.88
CA ASP A 103 -1.02 8.53 5.00
C ASP A 103 -2.09 8.92 3.98
N THR A 104 -2.28 10.22 3.79
CA THR A 104 -3.22 10.74 2.80
C THR A 104 -2.79 10.35 1.37
N VAL A 105 -1.48 10.42 1.09
CA VAL A 105 -0.92 10.02 -0.21
C VAL A 105 -1.08 8.51 -0.42
N ARG A 106 -0.76 7.68 0.58
CA ARG A 106 -0.93 6.22 0.54
C ARG A 106 -2.37 5.84 0.22
N THR A 107 -3.31 6.45 0.94
CA THR A 107 -4.75 6.20 0.74
C THR A 107 -5.19 6.59 -0.67
N ALA A 108 -4.72 7.73 -1.18
CA ALA A 108 -5.03 8.15 -2.54
C ALA A 108 -4.51 7.16 -3.59
N VAL A 109 -3.27 6.68 -3.45
CA VAL A 109 -2.67 5.67 -4.36
C VAL A 109 -3.44 4.35 -4.30
N ASN A 110 -3.81 3.87 -3.12
CA ASN A 110 -4.59 2.64 -2.98
C ASN A 110 -5.96 2.76 -3.69
N VAL A 111 -6.67 3.86 -3.44
CA VAL A 111 -7.97 4.14 -4.10
C VAL A 111 -7.82 4.27 -5.61
N GLU A 112 -6.75 4.91 -6.09
CA GLU A 112 -6.44 4.98 -7.52
C GLU A 112 -6.21 3.60 -8.13
N GLY A 113 -5.43 2.74 -7.45
CA GLY A 113 -5.22 1.35 -7.85
C GLY A 113 -6.52 0.56 -7.96
N ASP A 114 -7.46 0.75 -7.03
CA ASP A 114 -8.77 0.08 -7.08
C ASP A 114 -9.61 0.52 -8.28
N MET A 115 -9.56 1.82 -8.61
CA MET A 115 -10.24 2.37 -9.79
C MET A 115 -9.63 1.82 -11.09
N VAL A 116 -8.31 1.79 -11.19
CA VAL A 116 -7.58 1.24 -12.34
C VAL A 116 -7.83 -0.26 -12.47
N GLY A 117 -7.75 -1.01 -11.37
CA GLY A 117 -8.05 -2.44 -11.32
C GLY A 117 -9.47 -2.75 -11.80
N SER A 118 -10.44 -1.93 -11.41
CA SER A 118 -11.83 -2.04 -11.87
C SER A 118 -11.96 -1.90 -13.39
N LEU A 119 -11.23 -0.95 -14.00
CA LEU A 119 -11.19 -0.75 -15.45
C LEU A 119 -10.51 -1.92 -16.19
N ILE A 120 -9.42 -2.45 -15.62
CA ILE A 120 -8.70 -3.60 -16.18
C ILE A 120 -9.61 -4.83 -16.17
N VAL A 121 -10.24 -5.15 -15.03
CA VAL A 121 -11.16 -6.29 -14.91
C VAL A 121 -12.32 -6.14 -15.89
N GLN A 122 -12.89 -4.95 -16.01
CA GLN A 122 -13.94 -4.68 -17.00
C GLN A 122 -13.50 -4.97 -18.43
N LYS A 123 -12.31 -4.50 -18.82
CA LYS A 123 -11.76 -4.76 -20.15
C LYS A 123 -11.53 -6.25 -20.39
N LEU A 124 -11.00 -6.97 -19.40
CA LEU A 124 -10.74 -8.42 -19.48
C LEU A 124 -12.03 -9.24 -19.51
N ALA A 125 -13.10 -8.78 -18.86
CA ALA A 125 -14.42 -9.41 -18.88
C ALA A 125 -15.17 -9.23 -20.22
N GLY A 126 -14.59 -8.53 -21.21
CA GLY A 126 -15.22 -8.24 -22.49
C GLY A 126 -16.27 -7.13 -22.43
N ASP A 127 -16.37 -6.44 -21.29
CA ASP A 127 -17.36 -5.42 -21.01
C ASP A 127 -16.83 -4.01 -21.26
N ILE A 128 -16.35 -3.77 -22.48
CA ILE A 128 -15.76 -2.47 -22.85
C ILE A 128 -16.85 -1.38 -22.76
N PRO A 129 -16.61 -0.29 -22.01
CA PRO A 129 -17.57 0.81 -21.92
C PRO A 129 -17.75 1.39 -23.33
N LYS A 130 -19.00 1.44 -23.79
CA LYS A 130 -19.32 2.06 -25.08
C LYS A 130 -19.05 3.57 -24.96
N SER A 131 -18.24 4.08 -25.89
CA SER A 131 -17.88 5.50 -26.04
C SER A 131 -19.09 6.41 -26.19
#